data_AF-A0A4R1BHW8-F1
#
_entry.id   AF-A0A4R1BHW8-F1
#
_cell.length_a   1.000
_cell.length_b   1.000
_cell.length_c   1.000
_cell.angle_alpha   90.00
_cell.angle_beta   90.00
_cell.angle_gamma   90.00
#
_symmetry.space_group_name_H-M   'P 1'
#
loop_
_entity.id
_entity.type
_entity.pdbx_description
1 polymer ?
#
loop_
_entity_poly.entity_id
_entity_poly.type
_entity_poly.pdbx_seq_one_letter_code
_entity_poly.pdbx_strand_id
1 'polypeptide(L)'
;MSEEAYVWDHLRRAHDTFRGEHQLAEYVAQLEIGECARILARSPIPLSTLADRRGECRVERGERRGFEEVIRTWTLEVLSGLEGG
;
A
#
# COMPACT_ATOMS: atom_id res chain seq x y z
N MET A 1 -9.24 5.31 -17.59
CA MET A 1 -8.76 5.87 -16.31
C MET A 1 -7.25 5.95 -16.38
N SER A 2 -6.64 7.04 -15.93
CA SER A 2 -5.18 7.08 -15.72
C SER A 2 -4.81 6.15 -14.56
N GLU A 3 -3.56 5.70 -14.52
CA GLU A 3 -3.04 4.87 -13.42
C GLU A 3 -3.18 5.60 -12.07
N GLU A 4 -2.94 6.90 -12.08
CA GLU A 4 -3.13 7.77 -10.91
C GLU A 4 -4.58 7.82 -10.43
N ALA A 5 -5.56 7.95 -11.34
CA ALA A 5 -6.98 7.98 -10.99
C ALA A 5 -7.45 6.66 -10.35
N TYR A 6 -6.81 5.54 -10.67
CA TYR A 6 -7.09 4.26 -10.02
C TYR A 6 -6.64 4.26 -8.57
N VAL A 7 -5.42 4.73 -8.28
CA VAL A 7 -4.89 4.78 -6.91
C VAL A 7 -5.66 5.79 -6.05
N TRP A 8 -6.05 6.94 -6.61
CA TRP A 8 -6.91 7.91 -5.93
C TRP A 8 -8.30 7.37 -5.58
N ASP A 9 -8.88 6.50 -6.41
CA ASP A 9 -10.16 5.87 -6.07
C ASP A 9 -10.05 4.97 -4.84
N HIS A 10 -8.91 4.29 -4.65
CA HIS A 10 -8.65 3.51 -3.43
C HIS A 10 -8.55 4.39 -2.18
N LEU A 11 -7.91 5.56 -2.27
CA LEU A 11 -7.87 6.53 -1.17
C LEU A 11 -9.27 7.00 -0.79
N ARG A 12 -10.07 7.39 -1.78
CA ARG A 12 -11.45 7.81 -1.56
C ARG A 12 -12.28 6.70 -0.90
N ARG A 13 -12.16 5.46 -1.38
CA ARG A 13 -12.85 4.30 -0.77
C ARG A 13 -12.44 4.07 0.67
N ALA A 14 -11.16 4.23 0.99
CA ALA A 14 -10.67 4.10 2.36
C ALA A 14 -11.31 5.16 3.28
N HIS A 15 -11.38 6.42 2.84
CA HIS A 15 -12.03 7.52 3.59
C HIS A 15 -13.55 7.37 3.73
N ASP A 16 -14.20 6.82 2.71
CA ASP A 16 -15.64 6.59 2.71
C ASP A 16 -16.03 5.44 3.66
N THR A 17 -15.16 4.45 3.81
CA THR A 17 -15.45 3.19 4.51
C THR A 17 -14.92 3.16 5.95
N PHE A 18 -13.74 3.72 6.20
CA PHE A 18 -13.05 3.68 7.49
C PHE A 18 -12.93 5.09 8.08
N ARG A 19 -12.83 5.18 9.41
CA ARG A 19 -12.75 6.46 10.13
C ARG A 19 -11.58 6.42 11.10
N GLY A 20 -10.91 7.56 11.27
CA GLY A 20 -9.84 7.75 12.25
C GLY A 20 -8.44 7.56 11.68
N GLU A 21 -7.44 7.65 12.55
CA GLU A 21 -6.02 7.74 12.20
C GLU A 21 -5.45 6.47 11.54
N HIS A 22 -6.16 5.34 11.64
CA HIS A 22 -5.73 4.04 11.08
C HIS A 22 -6.55 3.60 9.85
N GLN A 23 -7.33 4.49 9.26
CA GLN A 23 -8.25 4.18 8.15
C GLN A 23 -7.59 3.46 6.97
N LEU A 24 -6.38 3.88 6.56
CA LEU A 24 -5.67 3.27 5.44
C LEU A 24 -5.12 1.88 5.80
N ALA A 25 -4.68 1.68 7.04
CA ALA A 25 -4.20 0.39 7.50
C ALA A 25 -5.33 -0.64 7.56
N GLU A 26 -6.52 -0.22 8.04
CA GLU A 26 -7.72 -1.07 8.07
C GLU A 26 -8.21 -1.39 6.66
N TYR A 27 -8.20 -0.41 5.75
CA TYR A 27 -8.53 -0.61 4.35
C TYR A 27 -7.61 -1.64 3.69
N VAL A 28 -6.29 -1.44 3.81
CA VAL A 28 -5.29 -2.33 3.22
C VAL A 28 -5.34 -3.73 3.83
N ALA A 29 -5.68 -3.88 5.11
CA ALA A 29 -5.84 -5.20 5.74
C ALA A 29 -6.98 -6.03 5.14
N GLN A 30 -8.03 -5.38 4.60
CA GLN A 30 -9.19 -6.06 3.99
C GLN A 30 -9.03 -6.32 2.49
N LEU A 31 -8.04 -5.71 1.84
CA LEU A 31 -7.79 -5.95 0.41
C LEU A 31 -7.29 -7.37 0.15
N GLU A 32 -7.62 -7.89 -1.02
CA GLU A 32 -6.92 -9.05 -1.57
C GLU A 32 -5.49 -8.67 -1.93
N ILE A 33 -4.54 -9.59 -1.76
CA ILE A 33 -3.12 -9.36 -2.09
C ILE A 33 -2.93 -8.99 -3.56
N GLY A 34 -3.73 -9.58 -4.45
CA GLY A 34 -3.73 -9.21 -5.87
C GLY A 34 -4.12 -7.76 -6.11
N GLU A 35 -5.00 -7.20 -5.26
CA GLU A 35 -5.41 -5.79 -5.34
C GLU A 35 -4.32 -4.87 -4.83
N CYS A 36 -3.66 -5.23 -3.72
CA CYS A 36 -2.47 -4.53 -3.24
C CYS A 36 -1.37 -4.49 -4.31
N ALA A 37 -1.10 -5.61 -4.98
CA ALA A 37 -0.13 -5.66 -6.08
C ALA A 37 -0.54 -4.77 -7.27
N ARG A 38 -1.84 -4.70 -7.58
CA ARG A 38 -2.39 -3.83 -8.63
C ARG A 38 -2.28 -2.34 -8.31
N ILE A 39 -2.41 -1.95 -7.03
CA ILE A 39 -2.20 -0.58 -6.55
C ILE A 39 -0.72 -0.23 -6.71
N LEU A 40 0.18 -1.08 -6.21
CA LEU A 40 1.63 -0.88 -6.29
C LEU A 40 2.12 -0.75 -7.74
N ALA A 41 1.60 -1.58 -8.66
CA ALA A 41 1.97 -1.54 -10.06
C ALA A 41 1.53 -0.25 -10.78
N ARG A 42 0.49 0.42 -10.29
CA ARG A 42 -0.08 1.65 -10.84
C ARG A 42 0.28 2.90 -10.04
N SER A 43 1.08 2.72 -9.00
CA SER A 43 1.52 3.80 -8.13
C SER A 43 2.39 4.78 -8.92
N PRO A 44 2.13 6.10 -8.83
CA PRO A 44 3.04 7.10 -9.38
C PRO A 44 4.36 7.17 -8.60
N ILE A 45 4.40 6.61 -7.38
CA ILE A 45 5.63 6.44 -6.60
C ILE A 45 6.36 5.19 -7.14
N PRO A 46 7.59 5.34 -7.69
CA PRO A 46 8.34 4.23 -8.23
C PRO A 46 8.67 3.19 -7.15
N LEU A 47 8.57 1.90 -7.50
CA LEU A 47 8.98 0.81 -6.61
C LEU A 47 10.43 0.94 -6.12
N SER A 48 11.32 1.57 -6.90
CA SER A 48 12.70 1.86 -6.49
C SER A 48 12.77 2.81 -5.29
N THR A 49 11.87 3.79 -5.20
CA THR A 49 11.78 4.73 -4.07
C THR A 49 11.29 4.02 -2.80
N LEU A 50 10.43 3.00 -2.95
CA LEU A 50 10.06 2.10 -1.84
C LEU A 50 11.20 1.16 -1.47
N ALA A 51 11.99 0.71 -2.45
CA ALA A 51 13.15 -0.15 -2.24
C ALA A 51 14.31 0.55 -1.51
N ASP A 52 14.39 1.88 -1.53
CA ASP A 52 15.32 2.65 -0.69
C ASP A 52 15.00 2.50 0.81
N ARG A 53 13.76 2.13 1.17
CA ARG A 53 13.37 1.65 2.51
C ARG A 53 13.63 0.16 2.70
N ARG A 54 14.70 -0.34 2.06
CA ARG A 54 15.11 -1.74 1.88
C ARG A 54 15.07 -2.61 3.15
N GLY A 55 15.24 -2.01 4.33
CA GLY A 55 15.15 -2.71 5.62
C GLY A 55 13.75 -3.25 5.94
N GLU A 56 12.70 -2.64 5.40
CA GLU A 56 11.31 -3.07 5.55
C GLU A 56 10.91 -4.15 4.54
N CYS A 57 11.75 -4.37 3.52
CA CYS A 57 11.47 -5.19 2.34
C CYS A 57 12.06 -6.61 2.43
N ARG A 58 13.06 -6.79 3.29
CA ARG A 58 13.76 -8.07 3.40
C ARG A 58 12.89 -9.01 4.21
N VAL A 59 12.44 -10.11 3.58
CA VAL A 59 11.87 -11.27 4.27
C VAL A 59 12.98 -12.30 4.42
N GLU A 60 13.54 -12.41 5.62
CA GLU A 60 14.55 -13.44 5.91
C GLU A 60 13.89 -14.79 6.26
N ARG A 61 14.63 -15.87 6.04
CA ARG A 61 14.17 -17.22 6.37
C ARG A 61 14.03 -17.34 7.89
N GLY A 62 12.79 -17.27 8.39
CA GLY A 62 12.48 -17.30 9.84
C GLY A 62 11.90 -16.00 10.38
N GLU A 63 11.75 -14.96 9.57
CA GLU A 63 10.94 -13.81 9.96
C GLU A 63 9.46 -14.19 10.06
N ARG A 64 8.78 -13.59 11.04
CA ARG A 64 7.33 -13.76 11.23
C ARG A 64 6.52 -13.10 10.11
N ARG A 65 7.13 -12.16 9.38
CA ARG A 65 6.49 -11.38 8.31
C ARG A 65 6.49 -12.16 7.01
N GLY A 66 5.31 -12.37 6.43
CA GLY A 66 5.16 -13.03 5.13
C GLY A 66 5.34 -12.07 3.95
N PHE A 67 5.51 -12.61 2.74
CA PHE A 67 5.54 -11.81 1.50
C PHE A 67 4.26 -10.96 1.32
N GLU A 68 3.13 -11.51 1.75
CA GLU A 68 1.84 -10.80 1.77
C GLU A 68 1.85 -9.57 2.70
N GLU A 69 2.52 -9.68 3.85
CA GLU A 69 2.62 -8.59 4.81
C GLU A 69 3.47 -7.44 4.26
N VAL A 70 4.56 -7.76 3.55
CA VAL A 70 5.38 -6.77 2.83
C VAL A 70 4.56 -6.03 1.77
N ILE A 71 3.79 -6.77 0.96
CA ILE A 71 2.93 -6.16 -0.07
C ILE A 71 1.91 -5.19 0.57
N ARG A 72 1.30 -5.57 1.69
CA ARG A 72 0.36 -4.71 2.42
C ARG A 72 1.05 -3.48 2.99
N THR A 73 2.22 -3.64 3.63
CA THR A 73 3.01 -2.50 4.15
C THR A 73 3.34 -1.50 3.05
N TRP A 74 3.82 -1.93 1.89
CA TRP A 74 4.11 -1.02 0.79
C TRP A 74 2.86 -0.34 0.24
N THR A 75 1.75 -1.07 0.16
CA THR A 75 0.48 -0.50 -0.31
C THR A 75 0.02 0.61 0.63
N LEU A 76 0.17 0.41 1.95
CA LEU A 76 -0.10 1.43 2.95
C LEU A 76 0.80 2.66 2.76
N GLU A 77 2.11 2.47 2.63
CA GLU A 77 3.05 3.57 2.42
C GLU A 77 2.75 4.40 1.17
N VAL A 78 2.39 3.73 0.06
CA VAL A 78 1.98 4.43 -1.17
C VAL A 78 0.74 5.27 -0.95
N LEU A 79 -0.29 4.71 -0.30
CA LEU A 79 -1.53 5.45 -0.05
C LEU A 79 -1.31 6.60 0.94
N SER A 80 -0.57 6.37 2.04
CA SER A 80 -0.24 7.42 3.02
C SER A 80 0.63 8.53 2.43
N GLY A 81 1.58 8.19 1.56
CA GLY A 81 2.41 9.18 0.88
C GLY A 81 1.63 10.08 -0.09
N LEU A 82 0.54 9.56 -0.66
CA LEU A 82 -0.37 10.34 -1.51
C LEU A 82 -1.39 11.14 -0.70
N GLU A 83 -1.81 10.66 0.48
CA GLU A 83 -2.71 11.39 1.39
C GLU A 83 -2.03 12.62 2.03
N GLY A 84 -0.73 12.53 2.34
CA GLY A 84 0.05 13.59 2.98
C GLY A 84 0.80 14.54 2.04
N GLY A 85 0.43 14.54 0.74
CA GLY A 85 1.02 15.41 -0.30
C GLY A 85 0.71 16.89 -0.15
#